data_AF-A0A7J4XYW6-F1
#
_entry.id   AF-A0A7J4XYW6-F1
#
_cell.length_a   1.000
_cell.length_b   1.000
_cell.length_c   1.000
_cell.angle_alpha   90.00
_cell.angle_beta   90.00
_cell.angle_gamma   90.00
#
_symmetry.space_group_name_H-M   'P 1'
#
loop_
_entity.id
_entity.type
_entity.pdbx_description
1 polymer ?
#
loop_
_entity_poly.entity_id
_entity_poly.type
_entity_poly.pdbx_seq_one_letter_code
_entity_poly.pdbx_strand_id
1 'polypeptide(L)' 'MDKDFITVSPSEGGQGVTKLSVQAAINEGGSRSTFITITGGGITKTIPISQEASPTNVIIVGGKGNIIKTTIM' A
#
# COMPACT_ATOMS: atom_id res chain seq x y z
N MET A 1 6.25 -4.31 -12.91
CA MET A 1 5.05 -5.16 -12.77
C MET A 1 4.07 -4.39 -11.91
N ASP A 2 2.90 -4.08 -12.45
CA ASP A 2 1.79 -3.52 -11.67
C ASP A 2 0.87 -4.68 -11.30
N LYS A 3 0.71 -4.93 -10.01
CA LYS A 3 -0.22 -5.93 -9.50
C LYS A 3 -1.07 -5.29 -8.43
N ASP A 4 -2.39 -5.33 -8.65
CA ASP A 4 -3.37 -4.82 -7.70
C ASP A 4 -3.14 -3.32 -7.42
N PHE A 5 -2.79 -2.95 -6.19
CA PHE A 5 -2.44 -1.59 -5.80
C PHE A 5 -0.93 -1.35 -5.64
N ILE A 6 -0.10 -2.29 -6.09
CA ILE A 6 1.36 -2.26 -5.94
C ILE A 6 2.06 -2.20 -7.30
N THR A 7 2.96 -1.23 -7.46
CA THR A 7 3.91 -1.15 -8.57
C THR A 7 5.29 -1.60 -8.10
N VAL A 8 5.89 -2.55 -8.81
CA VAL A 8 7.24 -3.07 -8.55
C VAL A 8 8.15 -2.84 -9.76
N SER A 9 9.34 -2.29 -9.53
CA SER A 9 10.34 -2.07 -10.58
C SER A 9 11.78 -2.34 -10.10
N PRO A 10 12.63 -3.00 -10.90
CA PRO A 10 12.32 -3.66 -12.18
C PRO A 10 11.45 -4.92 -11.97
N SER A 11 10.77 -5.39 -13.03
CA SER A 11 10.01 -6.66 -12.98
C SER A 11 10.88 -7.90 -13.14
N GLU A 12 12.14 -7.71 -13.51
CA GLU A 12 13.11 -8.77 -13.77
C GLU A 12 14.44 -8.39 -13.13
N GLY A 13 15.24 -9.41 -12.83
CA GLY A 13 16.57 -9.26 -12.25
C GLY A 13 17.61 -10.06 -13.04
N GLY A 14 18.88 -9.73 -12.81
CA GLY A 14 20.02 -10.45 -13.36
C GLY A 14 20.70 -11.34 -12.33
N GLN A 15 21.85 -11.90 -12.72
CA GLN A 15 22.73 -12.61 -11.80
C GLN A 15 23.17 -11.69 -10.65
N GLY A 16 23.22 -12.25 -9.43
CA GLY A 16 23.61 -11.50 -8.23
C GLY A 16 22.43 -10.80 -7.56
N VAL A 17 22.66 -9.58 -7.07
CA VAL A 17 21.68 -8.84 -6.26
C VAL A 17 20.93 -7.83 -7.13
N THR A 18 19.61 -7.94 -7.17
CA THR A 18 18.72 -6.95 -7.79
C THR A 18 17.94 -6.22 -6.70
N LYS A 19 17.98 -4.88 -6.70
CA LYS A 19 17.15 -4.06 -5.81
C LYS A 19 15.79 -3.80 -6.47
N LEU A 20 14.71 -3.95 -5.69
CA LEU A 20 13.35 -3.68 -6.14
C LEU A 20 12.83 -2.42 -5.46
N SER A 21 12.24 -1.52 -6.25
CA SER A 21 11.39 -0.44 -5.77
C SER A 21 9.95 -0.94 -5.73
N VAL A 22 9.27 -0.72 -4.61
CA VAL A 22 7.88 -1.13 -4.39
C VAL A 22 7.09 0.10 -3.94
N GLN A 23 6.02 0.42 -4.66
CA GLN A 23 5.14 1.53 -4.36
C GLN A 23 3.70 1.08 -4.27
N ALA A 24 2.99 1.51 -3.23
CA ALA A 24 1.56 1.26 -3.06
C ALA A 24 0.75 2.51 -3.40
N ALA A 25 -0.35 2.35 -4.14
CA ALA A 25 -1.33 3.41 -4.32
C ALA A 25 -1.99 3.76 -2.97
N ILE A 26 -2.49 4.99 -2.82
CA ILE A 26 -3.27 5.40 -1.65
C ILE A 26 -4.48 4.46 -1.49
N ASN A 27 -4.84 4.15 -0.24
CA ASN A 27 -5.97 3.28 0.08
C ASN A 27 -7.11 4.10 0.70
N GLU A 28 -7.99 4.69 -0.10
CA GLU A 28 -9.12 5.48 0.42
C GLU A 28 -10.31 4.60 0.89
N GLY A 29 -10.22 3.28 0.70
CA GLY A 29 -11.21 2.30 1.14
C GLY A 29 -10.81 1.60 2.45
N GLY A 30 -11.36 0.41 2.68
CA GLY A 30 -10.99 -0.43 3.83
C GLY A 30 -9.59 -1.04 3.71
N SER A 31 -9.07 -1.60 4.80
CA SER A 31 -7.77 -2.30 4.81
C SER A 31 -7.74 -3.40 3.74
N ARG A 32 -6.61 -3.49 3.04
CA ARG A 32 -6.42 -4.40 1.90
C ARG A 32 -5.05 -5.07 1.95
N SER A 33 -4.96 -6.25 1.37
CA SER A 33 -3.74 -7.05 1.39
C SER A 33 -3.48 -7.71 0.05
N THR A 34 -2.20 -7.86 -0.28
CA THR A 34 -1.75 -8.53 -1.50
C THR A 34 -0.40 -9.21 -1.25
N PHE A 35 0.22 -9.74 -2.29
CA PHE A 35 1.56 -10.32 -2.20
C PHE A 35 2.35 -10.14 -3.49
N ILE A 36 3.66 -9.97 -3.31
CA ILE A 36 4.65 -10.03 -4.39
C ILE A 36 5.24 -11.44 -4.41
N THR A 37 5.29 -12.06 -5.58
CA THR A 37 5.96 -13.34 -5.80
C THR A 37 7.24 -13.08 -6.60
N ILE A 38 8.38 -13.55 -6.08
CA ILE A 38 9.69 -13.45 -6.72
C ILE A 38 10.19 -14.85 -7.00
N THR A 39 10.52 -15.11 -8.27
CA THR A 39 11.06 -16.40 -8.72
C THR A 39 12.43 -16.20 -9.35
N GLY A 40 13.38 -17.08 -9.03
CA GLY A 40 14.72 -17.05 -9.64
C GLY A 40 15.58 -18.21 -9.15
N GLY A 41 16.41 -18.78 -10.03
CA GLY A 41 17.31 -19.89 -9.68
C GLY A 41 16.60 -21.14 -9.11
N GLY A 42 15.35 -21.39 -9.53
CA GLY A 42 14.53 -22.50 -9.01
C GLY A 42 13.87 -22.24 -7.65
N ILE A 43 14.05 -21.05 -7.06
CA ILE A 43 13.45 -20.66 -5.77
C ILE A 43 12.27 -19.73 -6.02
N THR A 44 11.22 -19.89 -5.22
CA THR A 44 10.07 -18.97 -5.15
C THR A 44 9.98 -18.37 -3.75
N LYS A 45 9.84 -17.05 -3.65
CA LYS A 45 9.54 -16.33 -2.41
C LYS A 45 8.26 -15.52 -2.57
N THR A 46 7.43 -15.52 -1.55
CA THR A 46 6.20 -14.71 -1.48
C THR A 46 6.33 -13.72 -0.34
N ILE A 47 6.13 -12.44 -0.63
CA ILE A 47 6.21 -11.34 0.33
C ILE A 47 4.80 -10.80 0.52
N PRO A 48 4.17 -11.01 1.70
CA PRO A 48 2.86 -10.46 1.98
C PRO A 48 2.94 -8.95 2.20
N ILE A 49 1.92 -8.23 1.76
CA ILE A 49 1.74 -6.79 1.94
C ILE A 49 0.37 -6.55 2.54
N SER A 50 0.32 -5.81 3.64
CA SER A 50 -0.90 -5.31 4.27
C SER A 50 -0.87 -3.80 4.23
N GLN A 51 -1.95 -3.19 3.75
CA GLN A 51 -2.11 -1.74 3.69
C GLN A 51 -3.40 -1.34 4.39
N GLU A 52 -3.25 -0.53 5.44
CA GLU A 52 -4.39 0.03 6.17
C GLU A 52 -5.19 1.02 5.31
N ALA A 53 -6.42 1.28 5.73
CA ALA A 53 -7.22 2.38 5.21
C ALA A 53 -6.54 3.74 5.44
N SER A 54 -6.77 4.68 4.54
CA SER A 54 -6.34 6.06 4.73
C SER A 54 -7.22 6.68 5.80
N PRO A 55 -6.65 7.51 6.71
CA PRO A 55 -7.45 8.17 7.72
C PRO A 55 -8.51 9.07 7.10
N THR A 56 -9.70 9.06 7.67
CA THR A 56 -10.80 9.93 7.22
C THR A 56 -10.73 11.24 7.98
N ASN A 57 -10.61 12.35 7.26
CA ASN A 57 -10.68 13.69 7.86
C ASN A 57 -12.13 14.14 7.96
N VAL A 58 -12.56 14.55 9.14
CA VAL A 58 -13.94 14.94 9.44
C VAL A 58 -13.98 16.34 10.03
N ILE A 59 -14.99 17.10 9.62
CA ILE A 59 -15.37 18.36 10.26
C ILE A 59 -16.70 18.14 10.98
N ILE A 60 -16.71 18.37 12.29
CA ILE A 60 -17.91 18.30 13.12
C ILE A 60 -18.37 19.74 13.38
N VAL A 61 -19.64 20.02 13.05
CA VAL A 61 -20.28 21.30 13.34
C VAL A 61 -21.25 21.13 14.50
N GLY A 62 -20.92 21.77 15.62
CA GLY A 62 -21.77 21.81 16.82
C GLY A 62 -22.68 23.04 16.84
N GLY A 63 -23.63 23.04 17.78
CA GLY A 63 -24.48 24.21 18.03
C GLY A 63 -23.66 25.47 18.30
N LYS A 64 -24.23 26.64 17.97
CA LYS A 64 -23.57 27.96 18.07
C LYS A 64 -22.32 28.14 17.17
N GLY A 65 -22.16 27.31 16.14
CA GLY A 65 -21.09 27.47 15.15
C GLY A 65 -19.73 26.93 15.60
N ASN A 66 -19.71 26.03 16.59
CA ASN A 66 -18.48 25.35 16.99
C ASN A 66 -18.01 24.42 15.86
N ILE A 67 -16.72 24.50 15.50
CA ILE A 67 -16.13 23.67 14.44
C ILE A 67 -14.97 22.88 15.03
N ILE A 68 -15.02 21.56 14.89
CA ILE A 68 -13.93 20.65 15.25
C ILE A 68 -13.44 19.97 13.97
N LYS A 69 -12.14 20.06 13.70
CA LYS A 69 -11.48 19.28 12.66
C LYS A 69 -10.78 18.11 13.34
N THR A 70 -11.07 16.90 12.91
CA THR A 70 -10.46 15.70 13.46
C THR A 70 -10.18 14.69 12.35
N THR A 71 -9.38 13.69 12.69
CA THR A 71 -9.08 12.55 11.82
C THR A 71 -9.52 11.29 12.55
N ILE A 72 -10.29 10.45 11.87
CA ILE A 72 -10.63 9.10 12.35
C ILE A 72 -9.77 8.09 11.58
N MET A 73 -9.20 7.13 12.31
CA MET A 73 -8.40 6.03 11.77
C MET A 73 -9.24 4.76 11.71
#